data_AF-A0A419RTT5-F1
#
_entry.id   AF-A0A419RTT5-F1
#
_cell.length_a   1.000
_cell.length_b   1.000
_cell.length_c   1.000
_cell.angle_alpha   90.00
_cell.angle_beta   90.00
_cell.angle_gamma   90.00
#
_symmetry.space_group_name_H-M   'P 1'
#
loop_
_entity.id
_entity.type
_entity.pdbx_description
1 polymer ?
#
loop_
_entity_poly.entity_id
_entity_poly.type
_entity_poly.pdbx_seq_one_letter_code
_entity_poly.pdbx_strand_id
1 'polypeptide(L)'
;MPLSWGIGSGLTSSSILVQLISPDGQVVDQLNLAIDINVLPSVALRIVGATGQGRVARVDLGAIENDRINRSQPLGVRVWSTSPYQVTYRSANRGALVQADLPDRIEYELRAAGAVVDLTGNRPSTVGQRTSSLGDLHSLEVVVPPFEAQAGKYGDRVTITVTAS
;
A
#
# COMPACT_ATOMS: atom_id res chain seq x y z
N MET A 1 -16.20 6.79 -5.92
CA MET A 1 -15.26 6.64 -4.78
C MET A 1 -15.73 5.46 -3.94
N PRO A 2 -14.86 4.55 -3.46
CA PRO A 2 -15.30 3.47 -2.57
C PRO A 2 -15.60 4.08 -1.18
N LEU A 3 -16.84 4.00 -0.74
CA LEU A 3 -17.38 4.64 0.48
C LEU A 3 -17.15 3.84 1.78
N SER A 4 -16.32 2.80 1.78
CA SER A 4 -16.33 1.78 2.85
C SER A 4 -15.04 1.64 3.68
N TRP A 5 -14.07 2.55 3.55
CA TRP A 5 -12.83 2.49 4.34
C TRP A 5 -12.92 3.36 5.60
N GLY A 6 -12.23 2.95 6.67
CA GLY A 6 -12.18 3.69 7.94
C GLY A 6 -12.91 3.02 9.11
N ILE A 7 -13.55 1.88 8.89
CA ILE A 7 -14.03 0.99 9.96
C ILE A 7 -12.91 -0.03 10.29
N GLY A 8 -12.69 -0.29 11.57
CA GLY A 8 -11.70 -1.28 12.02
C GLY A 8 -12.22 -2.71 11.88
N SER A 9 -11.31 -3.65 11.67
CA SER A 9 -11.63 -5.08 11.74
C SER A 9 -12.00 -5.49 13.17
N GLY A 10 -12.86 -6.49 13.30
CA GLY A 10 -13.30 -7.05 14.58
C GLY A 10 -14.79 -7.32 14.60
N LEU A 11 -15.22 -7.99 15.66
CA LEU A 11 -16.62 -8.19 15.98
C LEU A 11 -17.13 -6.98 16.77
N THR A 12 -18.15 -6.31 16.25
CA THR A 12 -18.91 -5.32 17.00
C THR A 12 -20.31 -5.86 17.22
N SER A 13 -20.69 -6.00 18.48
CA SER A 13 -22.03 -6.42 18.89
C SER A 13 -22.79 -5.22 19.44
N SER A 14 -24.03 -5.05 19.00
CA SER A 14 -24.97 -4.07 19.55
C SER A 14 -26.26 -4.77 19.93
N SER A 15 -26.95 -4.26 20.93
CA SER A 15 -28.31 -4.69 21.26
C SER A 15 -29.30 -3.57 20.94
N ILE A 16 -30.43 -3.95 20.37
CA ILE A 16 -31.58 -3.07 20.17
C ILE A 16 -32.71 -3.63 21.01
N LEU A 17 -33.21 -2.83 21.94
CA LEU A 17 -34.43 -3.14 22.67
C LEU A 17 -35.62 -2.72 21.80
N VAL A 18 -36.43 -3.69 21.40
CA VAL A 18 -37.70 -3.46 20.71
C VAL A 18 -38.81 -3.60 21.73
N GLN A 19 -39.63 -2.57 21.90
CA GLN A 19 -40.76 -2.58 22.81
C GLN A 19 -42.06 -2.50 22.01
N LEU A 20 -42.99 -3.39 22.32
CA LEU A 20 -44.37 -3.25 21.88
C LEU A 20 -45.10 -2.38 22.90
N ILE A 21 -45.63 -1.26 22.44
CA ILE A 21 -46.33 -0.29 23.28
C ILE A 21 -47.81 -0.29 22.90
N SER A 22 -48.68 -0.42 23.88
CA SER A 22 -50.13 -0.36 23.70
C SER A 22 -50.60 1.09 23.47
N PRO A 23 -51.85 1.30 22.98
CA PRO A 23 -52.35 2.65 22.71
C PRO A 23 -52.41 3.58 23.93
N ASP A 24 -52.51 3.03 25.14
CA ASP A 24 -52.46 3.71 26.44
C ASP A 24 -51.02 3.95 26.95
N GLY A 25 -50.00 3.59 26.17
CA GLY A 25 -48.59 3.89 26.44
C GLY A 25 -47.88 2.86 27.33
N GLN A 26 -48.51 1.71 27.63
CA GLN A 26 -47.88 0.66 28.42
C GLN A 26 -47.01 -0.24 27.54
N VAL A 27 -45.87 -0.68 28.07
CA VAL A 27 -45.05 -1.72 27.41
C VAL A 27 -45.75 -3.06 27.63
N VAL A 28 -46.24 -3.66 26.55
CA VAL A 28 -46.95 -4.95 26.57
C VAL A 28 -46.04 -6.13 26.23
N ASP A 29 -44.93 -5.88 25.52
CA ASP A 29 -43.91 -6.90 25.24
C ASP A 29 -42.54 -6.23 24.96
N GLN A 30 -41.46 -7.00 25.11
CA GLN A 30 -40.12 -6.57 24.81
C GLN A 30 -39.26 -7.69 24.21
N LEU A 31 -38.48 -7.34 23.20
CA LEU A 31 -37.52 -8.21 22.54
C LEU A 31 -36.14 -7.54 22.50
N ASN A 32 -35.12 -8.23 23.02
CA ASN A 32 -33.73 -7.82 22.84
C ASN A 32 -33.18 -8.44 21.54
N LEU A 33 -32.97 -7.62 20.53
CA LEU A 33 -32.33 -8.04 19.28
C LEU A 33 -30.82 -7.79 19.39
N ALA A 34 -30.03 -8.85 19.33
CA ALA A 34 -28.58 -8.75 19.17
C ALA A 34 -28.21 -8.61 17.68
N ILE A 35 -27.32 -7.68 17.36
CA ILE A 35 -26.78 -7.44 16.03
C ILE A 35 -25.27 -7.57 16.10
N ASP A 36 -24.74 -8.53 15.36
CA ASP A 36 -23.31 -8.81 15.27
C ASP A 36 -22.78 -8.39 13.90
N ILE A 37 -21.80 -7.49 13.88
CA ILE A 37 -21.11 -7.04 12.68
C ILE A 37 -19.66 -7.51 12.78
N ASN A 38 -19.28 -8.44 11.90
CA ASN A 38 -17.90 -8.92 11.80
C ASN A 38 -17.20 -8.28 10.61
N VAL A 39 -16.23 -7.40 10.88
CA VAL A 39 -15.39 -6.79 9.84
C VAL A 39 -14.07 -7.57 9.78
N LEU A 40 -13.80 -8.22 8.65
CA LEU A 40 -12.56 -8.98 8.47
C LEU A 40 -11.36 -8.03 8.25
N PRO A 41 -10.14 -8.43 8.65
CA PRO A 41 -8.91 -7.81 8.19
C PRO A 41 -8.86 -7.77 6.66
N SER A 42 -8.64 -6.60 6.10
CA SER A 42 -8.70 -6.38 4.65
C SER A 42 -7.83 -5.19 4.27
N VAL A 43 -7.16 -5.32 3.12
CA VAL A 43 -6.27 -4.28 2.57
C VAL A 43 -6.60 -4.00 1.11
N ALA A 44 -6.43 -2.75 0.71
CA ALA A 44 -6.40 -2.34 -0.68
C ALA A 44 -5.22 -1.40 -0.92
N LEU A 45 -4.67 -1.43 -2.13
CA LEU A 45 -3.54 -0.60 -2.52
C LEU A 45 -3.81 0.11 -3.84
N ARG A 46 -3.24 1.31 -3.99
CA ARG A 46 -3.23 2.07 -5.23
C ARG A 46 -1.90 2.79 -5.40
N ILE A 47 -1.37 2.78 -6.61
CA ILE A 47 -0.18 3.56 -6.96
C ILE A 47 -0.59 4.98 -7.37
N VAL A 48 0.17 5.97 -6.92
CA VAL A 48 -0.03 7.41 -7.14
C VAL A 48 1.22 7.99 -7.80
N GLY A 49 1.07 8.92 -8.74
CA GLY A 49 2.19 9.62 -9.42
C GLY A 49 2.85 8.85 -10.56
N ALA A 50 2.73 7.52 -10.59
CA ALA A 50 3.24 6.70 -11.69
C ALA A 50 2.21 6.53 -12.82
N THR A 51 2.70 6.32 -14.05
CA THR A 51 1.83 6.12 -15.24
C THR A 51 1.46 4.65 -15.41
N GLY A 52 0.23 4.35 -15.85
CA GLY A 52 -0.26 2.98 -16.03
C GLY A 52 -1.69 2.79 -15.56
N GLN A 53 -2.27 1.63 -15.86
CA GLN A 53 -3.62 1.26 -15.42
C GLN A 53 -3.58 0.01 -14.51
N GLY A 54 -4.30 0.08 -13.39
CA GLY A 54 -4.52 -1.08 -12.51
C GLY A 54 -3.30 -1.48 -11.68
N ARG A 55 -2.88 -2.75 -11.80
CA ARG A 55 -1.86 -3.39 -10.94
C ARG A 55 -0.41 -3.15 -11.37
N VAL A 56 -0.21 -2.52 -12.52
CA VAL A 56 1.13 -2.25 -13.06
C VAL A 56 1.27 -0.75 -13.26
N ALA A 57 2.24 -0.18 -12.55
CA ALA A 57 2.66 1.19 -12.77
C ALA A 57 4.08 1.21 -13.33
N ARG A 58 4.33 2.13 -14.25
CA ARG A 58 5.63 2.43 -14.81
C ARG A 58 6.14 3.73 -14.21
N VAL A 59 7.31 3.64 -13.59
CA VAL A 59 8.10 4.79 -13.18
C VAL A 59 9.14 4.99 -14.26
N ASP A 60 9.12 6.16 -14.89
CA ASP A 60 10.13 6.55 -15.85
C ASP A 60 11.12 7.49 -15.16
N LEU A 61 12.40 7.12 -15.18
CA LEU A 61 13.48 7.96 -14.68
C LEU A 61 13.94 8.99 -15.74
N GLY A 62 13.44 8.88 -16.98
CA GLY A 62 13.91 9.65 -18.11
C GLY A 62 15.34 9.26 -18.49
N ALA A 63 16.08 10.22 -19.05
CA ALA A 63 17.51 10.06 -19.27
C ALA A 63 18.23 10.21 -17.92
N ILE A 64 18.87 9.12 -17.47
CA ILE A 64 19.74 9.14 -16.29
C ILE A 64 21.18 9.44 -16.72
N GLU A 65 21.85 10.28 -15.95
CA GLU A 65 23.21 10.73 -16.19
C GLU A 65 24.19 9.98 -15.28
N ASN A 66 25.35 9.59 -15.79
CA ASN A 66 26.27 8.68 -15.10
C ASN A 66 27.10 9.36 -13.99
N ASP A 67 27.25 10.69 -14.04
CA ASP A 67 28.15 11.48 -13.19
C ASP A 67 27.46 12.13 -11.98
N ARG A 68 26.16 11.92 -11.82
CA ARG A 68 25.33 12.56 -10.78
C ARG A 68 24.30 11.61 -10.20
N ILE A 69 23.69 12.03 -9.10
CA ILE A 69 22.54 11.34 -8.52
C ILE A 69 21.31 11.63 -9.38
N ASN A 70 20.64 10.57 -9.83
CA ASN A 70 19.37 10.66 -10.53
C ASN A 70 18.23 10.28 -9.58
N ARG A 71 17.10 10.98 -9.70
CA ARG A 71 15.92 10.76 -8.86
C ARG A 71 14.69 10.61 -9.73
N SER A 72 13.79 9.71 -9.37
CA SER A 72 12.49 9.61 -10.03
C SER A 72 11.64 10.83 -9.76
N GLN A 73 10.62 11.02 -10.61
CA GLN A 73 9.48 11.87 -10.25
C GLN A 73 8.82 11.34 -8.96
N PRO A 74 8.17 12.20 -8.15
CA PRO A 74 7.48 11.76 -6.95
C PRO A 74 6.40 10.72 -7.27
N LEU A 75 6.46 9.58 -6.60
CA LEU A 75 5.41 8.56 -6.65
C LEU A 75 5.05 8.11 -5.23
N GLY A 76 4.04 7.26 -5.12
CA GLY A 76 3.70 6.68 -3.83
C GLY A 76 2.71 5.53 -3.93
N VAL A 77 2.56 4.82 -2.83
CA VAL A 77 1.53 3.78 -2.66
C VAL A 77 0.57 4.26 -1.60
N ARG A 78 -0.69 4.41 -1.99
CA ARG A 78 -1.78 4.62 -1.05
C ARG A 78 -2.34 3.28 -0.61
N VAL A 79 -2.37 3.06 0.69
CA VAL A 79 -2.89 1.84 1.31
C VAL A 79 -4.15 2.19 2.08
N TRP A 80 -5.18 1.35 1.96
CA TRP A 80 -6.29 1.31 2.90
C TRP A 80 -6.29 -0.02 3.61
N SER A 81 -6.46 -0.01 4.93
CA SER A 81 -6.49 -1.21 5.76
C SER A 81 -7.51 -1.09 6.88
N THR A 82 -8.25 -2.16 7.15
CA THR A 82 -9.14 -2.28 8.31
C THR A 82 -8.39 -2.68 9.60
N SER A 83 -7.14 -3.14 9.49
CA SER A 83 -6.30 -3.60 10.62
C SER A 83 -4.86 -3.09 10.49
N PRO A 84 -3.96 -3.32 11.48
CA PRO A 84 -2.53 -3.17 11.26
C PRO A 84 -2.07 -3.92 10.00
N TYR A 85 -1.06 -3.44 9.32
CA TYR A 85 -0.62 -4.04 8.05
C TYR A 85 0.89 -4.02 7.88
N GLN A 86 1.35 -4.84 6.96
CA GLN A 86 2.75 -4.94 6.58
C GLN A 86 2.93 -4.61 5.10
N VAL A 87 4.05 -3.98 4.76
CA VAL A 87 4.44 -3.69 3.37
C VAL A 87 5.80 -4.33 3.10
N THR A 88 5.90 -5.11 2.03
CA THR A 88 7.17 -5.66 1.53
C THR A 88 7.43 -5.20 0.11
N TYR A 89 8.71 -5.03 -0.21
CA TYR A 89 9.19 -4.64 -1.53
C TYR A 89 10.13 -5.72 -2.04
N ARG A 90 9.93 -6.19 -3.26
CA ARG A 90 10.78 -7.21 -3.87
C ARG A 90 11.14 -6.82 -5.29
N SER A 91 12.40 -6.55 -5.53
CA SER A 91 12.95 -6.34 -6.87
C SER A 91 13.21 -7.68 -7.56
N ALA A 92 12.87 -7.77 -8.85
CA ALA A 92 13.23 -8.91 -9.69
C ALA A 92 14.75 -9.04 -9.87
N ASN A 93 15.44 -7.89 -9.91
CA ASN A 93 16.88 -7.80 -10.13
C ASN A 93 17.69 -7.40 -8.88
N ARG A 94 17.10 -7.58 -7.68
CA ARG A 94 17.71 -7.28 -6.38
C ARG A 94 18.23 -5.85 -6.20
N GLY A 95 17.52 -4.86 -6.76
CA GLY A 95 17.90 -3.45 -6.66
C GLY A 95 18.80 -2.97 -7.79
N ALA A 96 18.86 -3.69 -8.91
CA ALA A 96 19.59 -3.26 -10.10
C ALA A 96 18.66 -3.06 -11.30
N LEU A 97 18.81 -1.94 -12.00
CA LEU A 97 18.30 -1.78 -13.35
C LEU A 97 19.20 -2.60 -14.29
N VAL A 98 18.61 -3.48 -15.09
CA VAL A 98 19.35 -4.39 -15.98
C VAL A 98 18.98 -4.09 -17.43
N GLN A 99 19.99 -4.12 -18.30
CA GLN A 99 19.78 -3.98 -19.74
C GLN A 99 19.21 -5.28 -20.34
N ALA A 100 18.25 -5.17 -21.27
CA ALA A 100 17.56 -6.35 -21.80
C ALA A 100 18.50 -7.31 -22.56
N ASP A 101 19.48 -6.75 -23.28
CA ASP A 101 20.32 -7.48 -24.25
C ASP A 101 21.78 -7.64 -23.81
N LEU A 102 22.18 -7.03 -22.70
CA LEU A 102 23.56 -7.00 -22.20
C LEU A 102 23.59 -7.24 -20.69
N PRO A 103 24.69 -7.81 -20.15
CA PRO A 103 24.80 -8.11 -18.72
C PRO A 103 25.03 -6.85 -17.85
N ASP A 104 24.89 -5.65 -18.42
CA ASP A 104 25.19 -4.40 -17.73
C ASP A 104 24.10 -4.04 -16.71
N ARG A 105 24.51 -3.45 -15.59
CA ARG A 105 23.67 -3.29 -14.40
C ARG A 105 23.94 -1.95 -13.71
N ILE A 106 22.87 -1.26 -13.35
CA ILE A 106 22.92 0.01 -12.61
C ILE A 106 22.19 -0.20 -11.29
N GLU A 107 22.93 -0.17 -10.18
CA GLU A 107 22.34 -0.30 -8.84
C GLU A 107 21.51 0.94 -8.49
N TYR A 108 20.39 0.73 -7.78
CA TYR A 108 19.51 1.79 -7.33
C TYR A 108 18.98 1.52 -5.92
N GLU A 109 18.57 2.60 -5.26
CA GLU A 109 17.86 2.55 -3.99
C GLU A 109 16.38 2.88 -4.21
N LEU A 110 15.49 2.08 -3.62
CA LEU A 110 14.11 2.51 -3.40
C LEU A 110 14.00 3.09 -1.99
N ARG A 111 13.45 4.29 -1.88
CA ARG A 111 13.20 4.95 -0.61
C ARG A 111 11.70 5.05 -0.36
N ALA A 112 11.26 4.69 0.84
CA ALA A 112 9.90 4.90 1.33
C ALA A 112 9.94 5.85 2.52
N ALA A 113 9.19 6.96 2.45
CA ALA A 113 9.22 8.03 3.45
C ALA A 113 10.65 8.51 3.80
N GLY A 114 11.55 8.53 2.80
CA GLY A 114 12.95 8.93 2.93
C GLY A 114 13.92 7.83 3.38
N ALA A 115 13.45 6.71 3.91
CA ALA A 115 14.27 5.58 4.34
C ALA A 115 14.46 4.57 3.20
N VAL A 116 15.68 4.02 3.07
CA VAL A 116 15.97 2.95 2.09
C VAL A 116 15.20 1.68 2.49
N VAL A 117 14.48 1.09 1.55
CA VAL A 117 13.73 -0.16 1.79
C VAL A 117 14.54 -1.38 1.41
N ASP A 118 14.25 -2.50 2.06
CA ASP A 118 14.76 -3.80 1.66
C ASP A 118 14.06 -4.27 0.37
N LEU A 119 14.83 -4.47 -0.70
CA LEU A 119 14.34 -4.96 -1.99
C LEU A 119 14.44 -6.49 -2.14
N THR A 120 14.90 -7.21 -1.11
CA THR A 120 14.91 -8.69 -1.13
C THR A 120 13.53 -9.29 -0.87
N GLY A 121 12.62 -8.52 -0.25
CA GLY A 121 11.29 -8.96 0.15
C GLY A 121 11.25 -9.67 1.50
N ASN A 122 12.37 -9.74 2.22
CA ASN A 122 12.49 -10.51 3.46
C ASN A 122 12.21 -9.68 4.72
N ARG A 123 12.25 -8.35 4.62
CA ARG A 123 12.01 -7.44 5.75
C ARG A 123 10.75 -6.59 5.52
N PRO A 124 9.59 -7.01 6.06
CA PRO A 124 8.40 -6.17 6.03
C PRO A 124 8.57 -4.91 6.86
N SER A 125 8.06 -3.80 6.36
CA SER A 125 7.79 -2.60 7.17
C SER A 125 6.41 -2.76 7.81
N THR A 126 6.35 -2.73 9.14
CA THR A 126 5.09 -2.86 9.89
C THR A 126 4.48 -1.49 10.17
N VAL A 127 3.19 -1.35 9.84
CA VAL A 127 2.37 -0.22 10.25
C VAL A 127 1.38 -0.73 11.29
N GLY A 128 1.61 -0.36 12.55
CA GLY A 128 0.89 -0.91 13.71
C GLY A 128 -0.56 -0.43 13.88
N GLN A 129 -1.15 0.22 12.88
CA GLN A 129 -2.47 0.83 12.96
C GLN A 129 -3.23 0.61 11.64
N ARG A 130 -4.56 0.58 11.74
CA ARG A 130 -5.46 0.65 10.59
C ARG A 130 -5.41 2.04 9.95
N THR A 131 -5.90 2.14 8.71
CA THR A 131 -5.97 3.44 8.03
C THR A 131 -7.30 4.14 8.29
N SER A 132 -7.32 5.45 8.06
CA SER A 132 -8.57 6.21 7.91
C SER A 132 -9.23 5.94 6.56
N SER A 133 -10.38 6.57 6.30
CA SER A 133 -11.04 6.54 4.98
C SER A 133 -10.17 7.14 3.86
N LEU A 134 -9.23 8.02 4.19
CA LEU A 134 -8.28 8.60 3.23
C LEU A 134 -7.16 7.63 2.85
N GLY A 135 -6.93 6.59 3.65
CA GLY A 135 -5.79 5.70 3.51
C GLY A 135 -4.47 6.38 3.94
N ASP A 136 -3.42 5.59 4.01
CA ASP A 136 -2.05 6.06 4.28
C ASP A 136 -1.31 6.20 2.96
N LEU A 137 -0.60 7.30 2.76
CA LEU A 137 0.27 7.50 1.60
C LEU A 137 1.73 7.24 1.98
N HIS A 138 2.29 6.20 1.39
CA HIS A 138 3.71 5.89 1.46
C HIS A 138 4.39 6.54 0.27
N SER A 139 5.07 7.66 0.48
CA SER A 139 5.85 8.33 -0.58
C SER A 139 7.03 7.43 -0.98
N LEU A 140 7.19 7.22 -2.28
CA LEU A 140 8.26 6.42 -2.86
C LEU A 140 9.15 7.28 -3.75
N GLU A 141 10.45 7.00 -3.73
CA GLU A 141 11.44 7.63 -4.59
C GLU A 141 12.48 6.59 -5.01
N VAL A 142 12.78 6.53 -6.31
CA VAL A 142 13.90 5.75 -6.82
C VAL A 142 15.10 6.69 -6.94
N VAL A 143 16.22 6.29 -6.36
CA VAL A 143 17.48 7.03 -6.38
C VAL A 143 18.54 6.17 -7.04
N VAL A 144 19.18 6.69 -8.06
CA VAL A 144 20.30 6.04 -8.76
C VAL A 144 21.56 6.87 -8.47
N PRO A 145 22.52 6.38 -7.67
CA PRO A 145 23.82 7.01 -7.49
C PRO A 145 24.61 7.11 -8.80
N PRO A 146 25.70 7.90 -8.88
CA PRO A 146 26.62 7.85 -10.02
C PRO A 146 27.07 6.43 -10.31
N PHE A 147 27.21 6.10 -11.60
CA PHE A 147 27.41 4.72 -12.06
C PHE A 147 28.30 4.68 -13.31
N GLU A 148 28.85 3.51 -13.62
CA GLU A 148 29.50 3.24 -14.91
C GLU A 148 28.72 2.13 -15.61
N ALA A 149 28.09 2.47 -16.74
CA ALA A 149 27.34 1.54 -17.56
C ALA A 149 27.27 2.04 -19.01
N GLN A 150 27.06 1.14 -19.95
CA GLN A 150 26.90 1.44 -21.36
C GLN A 150 25.60 2.19 -21.63
N ALA A 151 25.59 3.01 -22.69
CA ALA A 151 24.38 3.66 -23.14
C ALA A 151 23.33 2.62 -23.55
N GLY A 152 22.11 2.74 -23.02
CA GLY A 152 21.09 1.72 -23.24
C GLY A 152 19.81 1.95 -22.45
N LYS A 153 18.87 1.01 -22.61
CA LYS A 153 17.62 0.96 -21.85
C LYS A 153 17.77 -0.05 -20.72
N TYR A 154 17.66 0.43 -19.49
CA TYR A 154 17.70 -0.39 -18.29
C TYR A 154 16.33 -0.44 -17.64
N GLY A 155 16.02 -1.55 -16.99
CA GLY A 155 14.76 -1.71 -16.28
C GLY A 155 14.85 -2.69 -15.12
N ASP A 156 13.92 -2.53 -14.19
CA ASP A 156 13.67 -3.49 -13.12
C ASP A 156 12.17 -3.53 -12.83
N ARG A 157 11.74 -4.58 -12.14
CA ARG A 157 10.37 -4.75 -11.68
C ARG A 157 10.36 -4.93 -10.17
N VAL A 158 9.74 -3.99 -9.47
CA VAL A 158 9.48 -4.09 -8.03
C VAL A 158 8.06 -4.54 -7.79
N THR A 159 7.90 -5.64 -7.06
CA THR A 159 6.61 -6.09 -6.52
C THR A 159 6.44 -5.52 -5.12
N ILE A 160 5.31 -4.84 -4.90
CA ILE A 160 4.92 -4.31 -3.59
C ILE A 160 3.77 -5.17 -3.08
N THR A 161 3.96 -5.80 -1.92
CA THR A 161 2.93 -6.64 -1.30
C THR A 161 2.49 -5.96 -0.01
N VAL A 162 1.17 -5.86 0.16
CA VAL A 162 0.54 -5.35 1.38
C VAL A 162 -0.28 -6.47 1.99
N THR A 163 -0.08 -6.72 3.28
CA THR A 163 -0.77 -7.80 4.01
C THR A 163 -1.44 -7.22 5.24
N ALA A 164 -2.76 -7.41 5.37
CA ALA A 164 -3.50 -7.13 6.58
C ALA A 164 -3.10 -8.12 7.67
N SER A 165 -2.93 -7.65 8.90
CA SER A 165 -2.66 -8.48 10.09
C SER A 165 -3.93 -8.72 10.90
#